data_AF-A0A9W4WGS3-F1
#
_entry.id   AF-A0A9W4WGS3-F1
#
_cell.length_a   1.000
_cell.length_b   1.000
_cell.length_c   1.000
_cell.angle_alpha   90.00
_cell.angle_beta   90.00
_cell.angle_gamma   90.00
#
_symmetry.space_group_name_H-M   'P 1'
#
loop_
_entity.id
_entity.type
_entity.pdbx_description
1 polymer ?
#
loop_
_entity_poly.entity_id
_entity_poly.type
_entity_poly.pdbx_seq_one_letter_code
_entity_poly.pdbx_strand_id
1 'polypeptide(L)'
;MTIIHIVQFQFKELVPQEEVKAVHPPQAPPTFKDTTDMGQICDSMLALKDNCIHPTSSKPYIKSAVGGVDNSPEGMSDGITHVFVVEFESAEDRDYYVHKDPAHQAFIAEVGKVILKARVVDFTPGVFGGLFSLISQIA
;
A
#
# COMPACT_ATOMS: atom_id res chain seq x y z
N MET A 1 8.56 11.49 16.25
CA MET A 1 7.39 10.80 16.84
C MET A 1 7.07 9.64 15.93
N THR A 2 6.77 8.47 16.49
CA THR A 2 6.42 7.29 15.70
C THR A 2 5.24 7.58 14.78
N ILE A 3 5.36 7.18 13.52
CA ILE A 3 4.29 7.28 12.52
C ILE A 3 3.92 5.87 12.09
N ILE A 4 2.62 5.59 12.09
CA ILE A 4 2.05 4.39 11.48
C ILE A 4 1.51 4.79 10.11
N HIS A 5 2.05 4.14 9.08
CA HIS A 5 1.67 4.28 7.69
C HIS A 5 0.88 3.03 7.28
N ILE A 6 -0.41 3.20 7.04
CA ILE A 6 -1.29 2.13 6.57
C ILE A 6 -1.49 2.29 5.08
N VAL A 7 -1.28 1.20 4.34
CA VAL A 7 -1.58 1.11 2.90
C VAL A 7 -2.57 -0.02 2.66
N GLN A 8 -3.59 0.25 1.88
CA GLN A 8 -4.66 -0.68 1.57
C GLN A 8 -4.78 -0.82 0.06
N PHE A 9 -4.85 -2.04 -0.44
CA PHE A 9 -4.97 -2.33 -1.87
C PHE A 9 -6.26 -3.08 -2.22
N GLN A 10 -6.80 -2.72 -3.38
CA GLN A 10 -7.71 -3.55 -4.16
C GLN A 10 -6.98 -3.91 -5.45
N PHE A 11 -6.77 -5.21 -5.70
CA PHE A 11 -6.12 -5.69 -6.93
C PHE A 11 -7.13 -5.77 -8.09
N LYS A 12 -6.68 -5.47 -9.32
CA LYS A 12 -7.52 -5.53 -10.53
C LYS A 12 -8.04 -6.94 -10.81
N GLU A 13 -7.21 -7.96 -10.53
CA GLU A 13 -7.52 -9.37 -10.81
C GLU A 13 -8.68 -9.92 -9.97
N LEU A 14 -8.97 -9.28 -8.83
CA LEU A 14 -10.05 -9.69 -7.93
C LEU A 14 -11.39 -9.02 -8.27
N VAL A 15 -11.45 -8.21 -9.33
CA VAL A 15 -12.69 -7.63 -9.83
C VAL A 15 -13.32 -8.58 -10.86
N PRO A 16 -14.54 -9.10 -10.62
CA PRO A 16 -15.26 -9.92 -11.58
C PRO A 16 -15.39 -9.19 -12.92
N GLN A 17 -14.95 -9.84 -14.00
CA GLN A 17 -14.90 -9.28 -15.36
C GLN A 17 -16.28 -8.92 -15.95
N GLU A 18 -17.39 -9.16 -15.25
CA GLU A 18 -18.74 -8.82 -15.70
C GLU A 18 -19.00 -7.30 -15.74
N GLU A 19 -18.34 -6.48 -14.91
CA GLU A 19 -18.44 -5.01 -14.99
C GLU A 19 -17.69 -4.41 -16.20
N VAL A 20 -16.84 -5.19 -16.87
CA VAL A 20 -16.07 -4.75 -18.05
C VAL A 20 -16.79 -5.09 -19.36
N LYS A 21 -17.78 -5.99 -19.35
CA LYS A 21 -18.41 -6.58 -20.55
C LYS A 21 -19.84 -6.11 -20.83
N ALA A 22 -20.14 -4.83 -20.65
CA ALA A 22 -21.34 -4.23 -21.28
C ALA A 22 -21.18 -3.99 -22.81
N VAL A 23 -20.08 -4.44 -23.42
CA VAL A 23 -19.87 -4.43 -24.88
C VAL A 23 -19.28 -5.78 -25.33
N HIS A 24 -20.11 -6.63 -25.93
CA HIS A 24 -19.84 -7.90 -26.66
C HIS A 24 -19.86 -9.27 -25.92
N PRO A 25 -20.38 -10.34 -26.60
CA PRO A 25 -20.85 -11.61 -26.01
C PRO A 25 -19.71 -12.66 -25.79
N PRO A 26 -19.98 -13.86 -25.22
CA PRO A 26 -19.06 -14.56 -24.34
C PRO A 26 -17.91 -15.22 -25.10
N GLN A 27 -16.70 -14.75 -24.81
CA GLN A 27 -15.47 -15.49 -25.11
C GLN A 27 -15.08 -16.30 -23.87
N ALA A 28 -14.60 -17.53 -24.12
CA ALA A 28 -14.09 -18.51 -23.15
C ALA A 28 -13.24 -17.87 -22.04
N PRO A 29 -13.15 -18.51 -20.84
CA PRO A 29 -12.40 -17.95 -19.71
C PRO A 29 -11.00 -17.52 -20.16
N PRO A 30 -10.62 -16.24 -19.96
CA PRO A 30 -9.33 -15.77 -20.39
C PRO A 30 -8.27 -16.49 -19.54
N THR A 31 -7.46 -17.33 -20.18
CA THR A 31 -6.20 -17.79 -19.61
C THR A 31 -5.26 -16.60 -19.55
N PHE A 32 -5.22 -15.91 -18.41
CA PHE A 32 -4.29 -14.80 -18.19
C PHE A 32 -2.94 -15.35 -17.72
N LYS A 33 -1.95 -15.25 -18.59
CA LYS A 33 -0.54 -15.51 -18.33
C LYS A 33 0.16 -14.18 -18.56
N ASP A 34 0.22 -13.35 -17.52
CA ASP A 34 1.16 -12.24 -17.31
C ASP A 34 0.85 -11.62 -15.94
N THR A 35 0.94 -12.48 -14.92
CA THR A 35 0.80 -12.15 -13.50
C THR A 35 2.18 -11.79 -12.97
N THR A 36 2.47 -10.51 -12.76
CA THR A 36 3.27 -10.19 -11.57
C THR A 36 2.42 -10.70 -10.41
N ASP A 37 2.75 -11.89 -9.91
CA ASP A 37 1.94 -12.64 -8.96
C ASP A 37 1.61 -11.71 -7.80
N MET A 38 0.32 -11.51 -7.49
CA MET A 38 -0.13 -10.71 -6.36
C MET A 38 0.69 -11.04 -5.09
N GLY A 39 1.07 -12.32 -4.91
CA GLY A 39 1.99 -12.75 -3.87
C GLY A 39 3.35 -12.04 -3.90
N GLN A 40 3.98 -11.92 -5.07
CA GLN A 40 5.25 -11.20 -5.24
C GLN A 40 5.14 -9.71 -4.91
N ILE A 41 4.02 -9.06 -5.25
CA ILE A 41 3.80 -7.66 -4.87
C ILE A 41 3.64 -7.52 -3.36
N CYS A 42 2.89 -8.42 -2.73
CA CYS A 42 2.73 -8.47 -1.28
C CYS A 42 4.09 -8.72 -0.58
N ASP A 43 4.87 -9.69 -1.06
CA ASP A 43 6.21 -9.99 -0.56
C ASP A 43 7.15 -8.79 -0.74
N SER A 44 7.09 -8.12 -1.89
CA SER A 44 7.89 -6.92 -2.17
C SER A 44 7.55 -5.76 -1.23
N MET A 45 6.25 -5.55 -0.94
CA MET A 45 5.80 -4.54 0.02
C MET A 45 6.38 -4.79 1.41
N LEU A 46 6.37 -6.05 1.88
CA LEU A 46 6.93 -6.41 3.18
C LEU A 46 8.46 -6.32 3.21
N ALA A 47 9.11 -6.66 2.09
CA ALA A 47 10.57 -6.58 1.95
C ALA A 47 11.11 -5.14 1.97
N LEU A 48 10.26 -4.12 1.76
CA LEU A 48 10.67 -2.71 1.89
C LEU A 48 11.29 -2.42 3.25
N LYS A 49 10.87 -3.11 4.31
CA LYS A 49 11.44 -2.90 5.65
C LYS A 49 12.95 -3.13 5.70
N ASP A 50 13.45 -4.04 4.86
CA ASP A 50 14.88 -4.40 4.79
C ASP A 50 15.58 -3.68 3.62
N ASN A 51 14.83 -3.35 2.56
CA ASN A 51 15.38 -2.79 1.32
C ASN A 51 15.41 -1.26 1.28
N CYS A 52 14.57 -0.56 2.05
CA CYS A 52 14.61 0.88 2.18
C CYS A 52 15.76 1.27 3.11
N ILE A 53 16.85 1.77 2.53
CA ILE A 53 18.09 2.11 3.23
C ILE A 53 18.22 3.62 3.36
N HIS A 54 18.41 4.11 4.60
CA HIS A 54 18.54 5.54 4.85
C HIS A 54 19.90 6.03 4.31
N PRO A 55 19.94 7.13 3.55
CA PRO A 55 21.11 7.51 2.76
C PRO A 55 22.31 7.94 3.62
N THR A 56 22.06 8.44 4.83
CA THR A 56 23.14 8.89 5.74
C THR A 56 23.65 7.78 6.66
N SER A 57 22.77 6.89 7.12
CA SER A 57 23.13 5.85 8.10
C SER A 57 23.52 4.53 7.43
N SER A 58 23.16 4.35 6.15
CA SER A 58 23.34 3.11 5.40
C SER A 58 22.71 1.90 6.08
N LYS A 59 21.58 2.12 6.78
CA LYS A 59 20.82 1.08 7.48
C LYS A 59 19.34 1.14 7.11
N PRO A 60 18.60 0.02 7.23
CA PRO A 60 17.15 0.05 7.17
C PRO A 60 16.58 0.98 8.24
N TYR A 61 15.53 1.73 7.88
CA TYR A 61 14.92 2.73 8.76
C TYR A 61 13.41 2.55 8.97
N ILE A 62 12.80 1.60 8.26
CA ILE A 62 11.46 1.10 8.58
C ILE A 62 11.59 0.17 9.78
N LYS A 63 10.84 0.43 10.85
CA LYS A 63 10.91 -0.36 12.09
C LYS A 63 10.23 -1.71 11.94
N SER A 64 9.06 -1.70 11.32
CA SER A 64 8.26 -2.89 11.09
C SER A 64 7.40 -2.72 9.84
N ALA A 65 7.15 -3.83 9.15
CA ALA A 65 6.17 -3.92 8.08
C ALA A 65 5.43 -5.25 8.23
N VAL A 66 4.11 -5.19 8.31
CA VAL A 66 3.22 -6.36 8.37
C VAL A 66 2.05 -6.15 7.42
N GLY A 67 1.41 -7.23 6.97
CA GLY A 67 0.27 -7.12 6.09
C GLY A 67 -0.42 -8.45 5.82
N GLY A 68 -1.55 -8.40 5.14
CA GLY A 68 -2.34 -9.58 4.81
C GLY A 68 -3.66 -9.26 4.11
N VAL A 69 -4.43 -10.31 3.88
CA VAL A 69 -5.77 -10.27 3.28
C VAL A 69 -6.80 -9.87 4.31
N ASP A 70 -7.77 -9.03 3.94
CA ASP A 70 -8.93 -8.72 4.77
C ASP A 70 -9.73 -9.99 5.06
N ASN A 71 -10.06 -10.19 6.33
CA ASN A 71 -10.89 -11.29 6.81
C ASN A 71 -12.00 -10.80 7.75
N SER A 72 -12.30 -9.49 7.72
CA SER A 72 -13.33 -8.91 8.56
C SER A 72 -14.73 -9.46 8.19
N PRO A 73 -15.52 -9.92 9.17
CA PRO A 73 -16.89 -10.36 8.93
C PRO A 73 -17.86 -9.17 8.76
N GLU A 74 -17.41 -7.93 8.93
CA GLU A 74 -18.28 -6.75 8.97
C GLU A 74 -18.66 -6.25 7.57
N GLY A 75 -17.95 -6.67 6.52
CA GLY A 75 -18.28 -6.32 5.13
C GLY A 75 -18.11 -4.84 4.77
N MET A 76 -17.34 -4.08 5.57
CA MET A 76 -17.15 -2.63 5.42
C MET A 76 -15.83 -2.25 4.73
N SER A 77 -15.17 -3.20 4.06
CA SER A 77 -13.88 -2.96 3.41
C SER A 77 -13.98 -2.11 2.13
N ASP A 78 -15.19 -1.92 1.61
CA ASP A 78 -15.46 -1.16 0.39
C ASP A 78 -14.53 -1.61 -0.75
N GLY A 79 -14.41 -2.93 -0.94
CA GLY A 79 -13.59 -3.53 -2.00
C GLY A 79 -12.08 -3.53 -1.75
N ILE A 80 -11.58 -2.96 -0.64
CA ILE A 80 -10.20 -3.21 -0.20
C ILE A 80 -10.05 -4.70 0.15
N THR A 81 -8.97 -5.31 -0.30
CA THR A 81 -8.71 -6.75 -0.13
C THR A 81 -7.47 -7.05 0.68
N HIS A 82 -6.49 -6.13 0.68
CA HIS A 82 -5.22 -6.29 1.38
C HIS A 82 -4.90 -5.03 2.17
N VAL A 83 -4.26 -5.20 3.32
CA VAL A 83 -3.78 -4.11 4.17
C VAL A 83 -2.34 -4.37 4.59
N PHE A 84 -1.57 -3.30 4.66
CA PHE A 84 -0.19 -3.27 5.12
C PHE A 84 -0.06 -2.16 6.15
N VAL A 85 0.71 -2.42 7.20
CA VAL A 85 1.01 -1.48 8.28
C VAL A 85 2.52 -1.38 8.37
N VAL A 86 3.02 -0.17 8.19
CA VAL A 86 4.45 0.17 8.23
C VAL A 86 4.68 1.15 9.37
N GLU A 87 5.68 0.88 10.20
CA GLU A 87 6.03 1.75 11.33
C GLU A 87 7.36 2.47 11.07
N PHE A 88 7.36 3.79 11.26
CA PHE A 88 8.54 4.64 11.21
C PHE A 88 8.82 5.25 12.58
N GLU A 89 10.09 5.46 12.92
CA GLU A 89 10.48 6.13 14.17
C GLU A 89 10.13 7.63 14.16
N SER A 90 10.13 8.23 12.97
CA SER A 90 9.97 9.67 12.78
C SER A 90 9.12 10.02 11.55
N ALA A 91 8.63 11.27 11.49
CA ALA A 91 7.91 11.76 10.32
C ALA A 91 8.86 12.00 9.15
N GLU A 92 10.10 12.39 9.44
CA GLU A 92 11.17 12.61 8.47
C GLU A 92 11.53 11.32 7.72
N ASP A 93 11.59 10.20 8.44
CA ASP A 93 11.78 8.86 7.86
C ASP A 93 10.62 8.50 6.92
N ARG A 94 9.38 8.71 7.36
CA ARG A 94 8.18 8.48 6.55
C ARG A 94 8.18 9.37 5.29
N ASP A 95 8.53 10.64 5.42
CA ASP A 95 8.55 11.59 4.31
C ASP A 95 9.64 11.23 3.29
N TYR A 96 10.82 10.81 3.76
CA TYR A 96 11.87 10.29 2.89
C TYR A 96 11.41 9.03 2.14
N TYR A 97 10.82 8.07 2.85
CA TYR A 97 10.23 6.87 2.26
C TYR A 97 9.26 7.23 1.13
N VAL A 98 8.27 8.09 1.41
CA VAL A 98 7.23 8.44 0.44
C VAL A 98 7.79 9.17 -0.78
N HIS A 99 8.70 10.12 -0.60
CA HIS A 99 9.05 11.08 -1.66
C HIS A 99 10.40 10.85 -2.33
N LYS A 100 11.31 10.09 -1.72
CA LYS A 100 12.72 10.07 -2.14
C LYS A 100 13.34 8.68 -2.21
N ASP A 101 12.85 7.72 -1.45
CA ASP A 101 13.47 6.39 -1.38
C ASP A 101 13.33 5.64 -2.72
N PRO A 102 14.44 5.30 -3.39
CA PRO A 102 14.39 4.68 -4.71
C PRO A 102 13.78 3.27 -4.70
N ALA A 103 13.93 2.50 -3.62
CA ALA A 103 13.33 1.18 -3.50
C ALA A 103 11.80 1.29 -3.41
N HIS A 104 11.31 2.25 -2.61
CA HIS A 104 9.87 2.53 -2.54
C HIS A 104 9.32 3.08 -3.87
N GLN A 105 10.03 3.99 -4.55
CA GLN A 105 9.58 4.49 -5.87
C GLN A 105 9.49 3.37 -6.91
N ALA A 106 10.45 2.44 -6.92
CA ALA A 106 10.40 1.27 -7.80
C ALA A 106 9.19 0.39 -7.48
N PHE A 107 8.91 0.17 -6.19
CA PHE A 107 7.71 -0.55 -5.77
C PHE A 107 6.42 0.12 -6.24
N ILE A 108 6.27 1.45 -6.08
CA ILE A 108 5.10 2.21 -6.55
C ILE A 108 4.86 1.99 -8.06
N ALA A 109 5.92 2.01 -8.86
CA ALA A 109 5.84 1.83 -10.30
C ALA A 109 5.32 0.43 -10.68
N GLU A 110 5.69 -0.60 -9.93
CA GLU A 110 5.21 -1.98 -10.17
C GLU A 110 3.79 -2.20 -9.65
N VAL A 111 3.51 -1.80 -8.41
CA VAL A 111 2.18 -2.02 -7.79
C VAL A 111 1.07 -1.27 -8.54
N GLY A 112 1.36 -0.06 -9.06
CA GLY A 112 0.42 0.74 -9.84
C GLY A 112 -0.10 0.04 -11.11
N LYS A 113 0.62 -0.96 -11.64
CA LYS A 113 0.19 -1.74 -12.80
C LYS A 113 -0.93 -2.71 -12.46
N VAL A 114 -0.96 -3.22 -11.22
CA VAL A 114 -1.83 -4.33 -10.81
C VAL A 114 -2.95 -3.95 -9.85
N ILE A 115 -2.84 -2.81 -9.15
CA ILE A 115 -3.90 -2.34 -8.25
C ILE A 115 -4.97 -1.54 -8.98
N LEU A 116 -6.22 -1.74 -8.60
CA LEU A 116 -7.35 -0.91 -9.01
C LEU A 116 -7.46 0.34 -8.12
N LYS A 117 -7.25 0.17 -6.82
CA LYS A 117 -7.42 1.23 -5.82
C LYS A 117 -6.38 1.08 -4.72
N ALA A 118 -5.79 2.20 -4.31
CA ALA A 118 -5.02 2.33 -3.08
C ALA A 118 -5.72 3.29 -2.11
N ARG A 119 -5.65 2.99 -0.82
CA ARG A 119 -5.94 3.95 0.27
C ARG A 119 -4.75 4.00 1.20
N VAL A 120 -4.36 5.21 1.59
CA VAL A 120 -3.20 5.46 2.44
C VAL A 120 -3.62 6.33 3.60
N VAL A 121 -3.23 5.93 4.82
CA VAL A 121 -3.52 6.66 6.06
C VAL A 121 -2.27 6.70 6.91
N ASP A 122 -1.86 7.90 7.31
CA ASP A 122 -0.78 8.11 8.27
C ASP A 122 -1.34 8.64 9.58
N PHE A 123 -0.86 8.11 10.70
CA PHE A 123 -1.23 8.63 12.02
C PHE A 123 -0.14 8.43 13.06
N THR A 124 -0.21 9.22 14.13
CA THR A 124 0.60 9.03 15.33
C THR A 124 -0.23 8.25 16.35
N PRO A 125 0.26 7.11 16.87
CA PRO A 125 -0.45 6.34 17.89
C PRO A 125 -0.82 7.19 19.10
N GLY A 126 -2.08 7.11 19.54
CA GLY A 126 -2.59 7.83 20.71
C GLY A 126 -2.94 9.30 20.48
N VAL A 127 -2.77 9.84 19.27
CA VAL A 127 -3.15 11.22 18.93
C VAL A 127 -4.52 11.23 18.27
N PHE A 128 -5.54 11.65 19.03
CA PHE A 128 -6.94 11.67 18.59
C PHE A 128 -7.52 13.08 18.38
N GLY A 129 -6.77 14.14 18.73
CA GLY A 129 -7.18 15.53 18.57
C GLY A 129 -6.37 16.50 19.45
N GLY A 130 -5.82 17.54 18.82
CA GLY A 130 -5.05 18.63 19.43
C GLY A 130 -4.73 19.69 18.36
N LEU A 131 -4.43 20.92 18.77
CA LEU A 131 -4.38 22.18 17.98
C LEU A 131 -3.61 22.17 16.63
N PHE A 132 -2.90 21.10 16.27
CA PHE A 132 -2.15 20.94 15.02
C PHE A 132 -3.00 20.59 13.78
N SER A 133 -4.27 20.22 13.94
CA SER A 133 -5.12 19.72 12.84
C SER A 133 -5.44 20.76 11.75
N LEU A 134 -5.24 22.06 11.99
CA LEU A 134 -5.57 23.10 10.99
C LEU A 134 -4.49 23.39 9.94
N ILE A 135 -3.23 22.95 10.11
CA ILE A 135 -2.14 23.48 9.26
C ILE A 135 -1.72 22.52 8.13
N SER A 136 -1.98 21.21 8.23
CA SER A 136 -1.44 20.25 7.26
C SER A 136 -2.34 19.90 6.08
N GLN A 137 -3.50 20.57 5.91
CA GLN A 137 -4.37 20.37 4.73
C GLN A 137 -4.06 21.34 3.56
N ILE A 138 -2.92 22.03 3.58
CA ILE A 138 -2.49 22.90 2.48
C ILE A 138 -1.04 22.57 2.13
N ALA A 139 -0.85 21.51 1.33
CA ALA A 139 0.30 21.32 0.44
C ALA A 139 -0.03 20.23 -0.58
#